data_AF-A0A848TRV2-F1
#
_entry.id   AF-A0A848TRV2-F1
#
_cell.length_a   1.000
_cell.length_b   1.000
_cell.length_c   1.000
_cell.angle_alpha   90.00
_cell.angle_beta   90.00
_cell.angle_gamma   90.00
#
_symmetry.space_group_name_H-M   'P 1'
#
loop_
_entity.id
_entity.type
_entity.pdbx_description
1 polymer ?
#
loop_
_entity_poly.entity_id
_entity_poly.type
_entity_poly.pdbx_seq_one_letter_code
_entity_poly.pdbx_strand_id
1 'polypeptide(L)'
;MTTEETDHAERLETLNKNIARIEELSQRLVTALSQKKSVNPGLRGPSQDLYVKAATAYVAEMMSNPSKILEHQIGYWGKALKHYVDAQQNLAQGKLAPPDDAGPTDRRFSNPLWDEHPYFNFIKQQYLFSSEAISSAVADLDNLDETDKKRVRYFTQQIVDMLSPTNFLGTNPEALARAAETDGQSLIDGLENLVRDIEASDGELLVSLADKDAFRVGENIGAAKGSVVYRNEILELIQYAPTTKQVHATPLLIFPPWINKFYILDLKPKNSLIKWIVDQG
;
A
#
# COMPACT_ATOMS: atom_id res chain seq x y z
N MET A 1 -19.11 -18.39 40.92
CA MET A 1 -18.09 -19.45 40.72
C MET A 1 -18.31 -20.27 39.45
N THR A 2 -19.52 -20.38 38.91
CA THR A 2 -19.77 -21.20 37.70
C THR A 2 -19.58 -20.47 36.37
N THR A 3 -19.63 -19.14 36.32
CA THR A 3 -19.50 -18.34 35.08
C THR A 3 -18.07 -18.23 34.56
N GLU A 4 -17.05 -18.26 35.44
CA GLU A 4 -15.64 -18.19 35.02
C GLU A 4 -15.14 -19.51 34.42
N GLU A 5 -15.65 -20.66 34.91
CA GLU A 5 -15.27 -21.98 34.36
C GLU A 5 -15.87 -22.23 32.96
N THR A 6 -17.06 -21.69 32.68
CA THR A 6 -17.69 -21.85 31.35
C THR A 6 -17.00 -20.97 30.30
N ASP A 7 -16.68 -19.72 30.63
CA ASP A 7 -15.93 -18.79 29.78
C ASP A 7 -14.52 -19.33 29.47
N HIS A 8 -13.86 -19.95 30.45
CA HIS A 8 -12.54 -20.54 30.23
C HIS A 8 -12.55 -21.75 29.28
N ALA A 9 -13.62 -22.56 29.31
CA ALA A 9 -13.80 -23.69 28.41
C ALA A 9 -14.10 -23.23 26.97
N GLU A 10 -14.95 -22.21 26.79
CA GLU A 10 -15.27 -21.64 25.48
C GLU A 10 -14.04 -20.96 24.82
N ARG A 11 -13.23 -20.25 25.61
CA ARG A 11 -11.97 -19.66 25.12
C ARG A 11 -10.96 -20.72 24.68
N LEU A 12 -10.84 -21.82 25.43
CA LEU A 12 -9.97 -22.95 25.07
C LEU A 12 -10.44 -23.64 23.78
N GLU A 13 -11.75 -23.81 23.60
CA GLU A 13 -12.30 -24.36 22.36
C GLU A 13 -12.03 -23.46 21.15
N THR A 14 -12.22 -22.15 21.32
CA THR A 14 -11.93 -21.14 20.29
C THR A 14 -10.45 -21.11 19.93
N LEU A 15 -9.56 -21.16 20.94
CA LEU A 15 -8.12 -21.23 20.74
C LEU A 15 -7.72 -22.49 19.95
N ASN A 16 -8.28 -23.65 20.28
CA ASN A 16 -8.01 -24.90 19.56
C ASN A 16 -8.48 -24.83 18.10
N LYS A 17 -9.66 -24.26 17.84
CA LYS A 17 -10.16 -24.01 16.47
C LYS A 17 -9.23 -23.08 15.70
N ASN A 18 -8.75 -22.02 16.35
CA ASN A 18 -7.83 -21.04 15.77
C ASN A 18 -6.48 -21.67 15.41
N ILE A 19 -5.93 -22.52 16.28
CA ILE A 19 -4.69 -23.26 16.02
C ILE A 19 -4.87 -24.20 14.81
N ALA A 20 -5.94 -24.98 14.77
CA ALA A 20 -6.24 -25.86 13.65
C ALA A 20 -6.38 -25.08 12.32
N ARG A 21 -7.03 -23.91 12.38
CA ARG A 21 -7.17 -23.02 11.21
C ARG A 21 -5.83 -22.47 10.73
N ILE A 22 -4.95 -22.10 11.64
CA ILE A 22 -3.60 -21.63 11.30
C ILE A 22 -2.79 -22.73 10.61
N GLU A 23 -2.89 -23.98 11.09
CA GLU A 23 -2.22 -25.12 10.47
C GLU A 23 -2.70 -25.36 9.03
N GLU A 24 -4.03 -25.36 8.82
CA GLU A 24 -4.63 -25.48 7.49
C GLU A 24 -4.18 -24.36 6.55
N LEU A 25 -4.25 -23.10 7.01
CA LEU A 25 -3.82 -21.94 6.23
C LEU A 25 -2.32 -21.99 5.92
N SER A 26 -1.49 -22.50 6.83
CA SER A 26 -0.05 -22.66 6.61
C SER A 26 0.24 -23.70 5.53
N GLN A 27 -0.48 -24.83 5.52
CA GLN A 27 -0.36 -25.84 4.46
C GLN A 27 -0.79 -25.30 3.10
N ARG A 28 -1.91 -24.55 3.05
CA ARG A 28 -2.37 -23.87 1.83
C ARG A 28 -1.36 -22.85 1.34
N LEU A 29 -0.78 -22.04 2.24
CA LEU A 29 0.24 -21.05 1.91
C LEU A 29 1.45 -21.71 1.26
N VAL A 30 2.00 -22.78 1.86
CA VAL A 30 3.15 -23.52 1.31
C VAL A 30 2.82 -24.08 -0.07
N THR A 31 1.62 -24.65 -0.23
CA THR A 31 1.16 -25.20 -1.51
C THR A 31 1.06 -24.11 -2.56
N ALA A 32 0.42 -22.99 -2.26
CA ALA A 32 0.25 -21.87 -3.19
C ALA A 32 1.60 -21.27 -3.59
N LEU A 33 2.52 -21.07 -2.63
CA LEU A 33 3.87 -20.58 -2.92
C LEU A 33 4.69 -21.54 -3.80
N SER A 34 4.46 -22.86 -3.69
CA SER A 34 5.12 -23.86 -4.54
C SER A 34 4.71 -23.78 -6.01
N GLN A 35 3.55 -23.19 -6.30
CA GLN A 35 3.02 -23.03 -7.66
C GLN A 35 3.57 -21.79 -8.37
N LYS A 36 4.37 -20.98 -7.68
CA LYS A 36 4.91 -19.71 -8.19
C LYS A 36 5.68 -19.93 -9.49
N LYS A 37 5.16 -19.35 -10.57
CA LYS A 37 5.81 -19.35 -11.89
C LYS A 37 7.01 -18.40 -11.90
N SER A 38 8.02 -18.73 -12.71
CA SER A 38 9.12 -17.80 -12.97
C SER A 38 8.63 -16.67 -13.89
N VAL A 39 8.58 -15.46 -13.36
CA VAL A 39 8.27 -14.27 -14.15
C VAL A 39 9.53 -13.82 -14.88
N ASN A 40 9.36 -13.32 -16.11
CA ASN A 40 10.45 -12.75 -16.90
C ASN A 40 11.18 -11.64 -16.10
N PRO A 41 12.51 -11.75 -15.88
CA PRO A 41 13.28 -10.75 -15.16
C PRO A 41 13.20 -9.34 -15.77
N GLY A 42 12.98 -9.22 -17.08
CA GLY A 42 12.79 -7.93 -17.76
C GLY A 42 11.48 -7.22 -17.43
N LEU A 43 10.54 -7.90 -16.77
CA LEU A 43 9.28 -7.31 -16.27
C LEU A 43 9.37 -6.88 -14.80
N ARG A 44 10.54 -7.03 -14.14
CA ARG A 44 10.74 -6.70 -12.73
C ARG A 44 11.63 -5.48 -12.55
N GLY A 45 11.14 -4.52 -11.76
CA GLY A 45 11.92 -3.44 -11.15
C GLY A 45 12.79 -2.61 -12.12
N PRO A 46 13.54 -1.63 -11.61
CA PRO A 46 14.56 -0.98 -12.42
C PRO A 46 15.68 -1.97 -12.75
N SER A 47 16.32 -1.79 -13.90
CA SER A 47 17.45 -2.62 -14.33
C SER A 47 18.61 -2.52 -13.32
N GLN A 48 19.44 -3.56 -13.26
CA GLN A 48 20.66 -3.57 -12.43
C GLN A 48 21.57 -2.36 -12.72
N ASP A 49 21.56 -1.86 -13.96
CA ASP A 49 22.28 -0.66 -14.40
C ASP A 49 21.94 0.58 -13.55
N LEU A 50 20.66 0.79 -13.20
CA LEU A 50 20.26 1.93 -12.39
C LEU A 50 20.90 1.88 -11.00
N TYR A 51 20.91 0.70 -10.37
CA TYR A 51 21.50 0.53 -9.03
C TYR A 51 23.02 0.73 -9.06
N VAL A 52 23.69 0.21 -10.10
CA VAL A 52 25.13 0.40 -10.28
C VAL A 52 25.46 1.87 -10.47
N LYS A 53 24.74 2.59 -11.34
CA LYS A 53 24.92 4.04 -11.53
C LYS A 53 24.70 4.83 -10.25
N ALA A 54 23.65 4.53 -9.51
CA ALA A 54 23.37 5.19 -8.23
C ALA A 54 24.50 4.95 -7.22
N ALA A 55 25.01 3.71 -7.11
CA ALA A 55 26.13 3.39 -6.24
C ALA A 55 27.42 4.10 -6.67
N THR A 56 27.73 4.14 -7.97
CA THR A 56 28.91 4.86 -8.49
C THR A 56 28.80 6.36 -8.25
N ALA A 57 27.63 6.96 -8.47
CA ALA A 57 27.41 8.38 -8.21
C ALA A 57 27.55 8.72 -6.72
N TYR A 58 27.06 7.87 -5.83
CA TYR A 58 27.22 8.03 -4.39
C TYR A 58 28.70 7.96 -3.96
N VAL A 59 29.45 6.99 -4.48
CA VAL A 59 30.90 6.87 -4.21
C VAL A 59 31.67 8.07 -4.78
N ALA A 60 31.30 8.55 -5.98
CA ALA A 60 31.89 9.74 -6.57
C ALA A 60 31.64 10.98 -5.72
N GLU A 61 30.40 11.19 -5.26
CA GLU A 61 30.02 12.31 -4.38
C GLU A 61 30.78 12.26 -3.05
N MET A 62 30.97 11.06 -2.48
CA MET A 62 31.77 10.89 -1.26
C MET A 62 33.23 11.30 -1.45
N MET A 63 33.82 11.04 -2.63
CA MET A 63 35.20 11.43 -2.93
C MET A 63 35.32 12.91 -3.31
N SER A 64 34.33 13.48 -4.02
CA SER A 64 34.37 14.87 -4.47
C SER A 64 33.95 15.87 -3.41
N ASN A 65 33.00 15.50 -2.54
CA ASN A 65 32.39 16.36 -1.54
C ASN A 65 32.27 15.65 -0.17
N PRO A 66 33.40 15.27 0.47
CA PRO A 66 33.38 14.53 1.74
C PRO A 66 32.70 15.32 2.88
N SER A 67 32.74 16.66 2.84
CA SER A 67 32.06 17.52 3.81
C SER A 67 30.54 17.33 3.81
N LYS A 68 29.90 17.24 2.63
CA LYS A 68 28.45 17.01 2.52
C LYS A 68 28.03 15.68 3.17
N ILE A 69 28.77 14.60 2.91
CA ILE A 69 28.50 13.29 3.52
C ILE A 69 28.65 13.35 5.04
N LEU A 70 29.70 14.01 5.55
CA LEU A 70 29.89 14.21 6.97
C LEU A 70 28.77 15.05 7.60
N GLU A 71 28.30 16.09 6.91
CA GLU A 71 27.15 16.92 7.35
C GLU A 71 25.88 16.07 7.46
N HIS A 72 25.57 15.23 6.47
CA HIS A 72 24.43 14.31 6.54
C HIS A 72 24.55 13.33 7.70
N GLN A 73 25.74 12.75 7.92
CA GLN A 73 25.98 11.83 9.04
C GLN A 73 25.83 12.54 10.38
N ILE A 74 26.42 13.73 10.55
CA ILE A 74 26.32 14.52 11.78
C ILE A 74 24.86 14.90 12.05
N GLY A 75 24.11 15.32 11.04
CA GLY A 75 22.69 15.67 11.17
C GLY A 75 21.84 14.47 11.63
N TYR A 76 22.01 13.31 11.00
CA TYR A 76 21.31 12.08 11.38
C TYR A 76 21.68 11.61 12.80
N TRP A 77 22.97 11.47 13.08
CA TRP A 77 23.44 11.00 14.39
C TRP A 77 23.10 11.98 15.51
N GLY A 78 23.13 13.29 15.23
CA GLY A 78 22.71 14.32 16.18
C GLY A 78 21.24 14.19 16.57
N LYS A 79 20.34 14.02 15.58
CA LYS A 79 18.91 13.80 15.82
C LYS A 79 18.66 12.49 16.57
N ALA A 80 19.26 11.39 16.11
CA ALA A 80 19.08 10.06 16.71
C ALA A 80 19.61 10.01 18.17
N LEU A 81 20.80 10.54 18.42
CA LEU A 81 21.39 10.59 19.77
C LEU A 81 20.58 11.49 20.69
N LYS A 82 20.14 12.67 20.22
CA LYS A 82 19.28 13.56 21.00
C LYS A 82 17.99 12.84 21.40
N HIS A 83 17.31 12.21 20.45
CA HIS A 83 16.08 11.48 20.72
C HIS A 83 16.28 10.33 21.71
N TYR A 84 17.38 9.58 21.58
CA TYR A 84 17.74 8.52 22.53
C TYR A 84 18.00 9.07 23.95
N VAL A 85 18.73 10.18 24.07
CA VAL A 85 19.01 10.84 25.35
C VAL A 85 17.72 11.36 25.98
N ASP A 86 16.86 12.03 25.22
CA ASP A 86 15.58 12.56 25.70
C ASP A 86 14.66 11.42 26.18
N ALA A 87 14.59 10.32 25.44
CA ALA A 87 13.84 9.12 25.84
C ALA A 87 14.38 8.48 27.12
N GLN A 88 15.71 8.36 27.27
CA GLN A 88 16.33 7.87 28.51
C GLN A 88 16.08 8.80 29.70
N GLN A 89 16.15 10.13 29.50
CA GLN A 89 15.91 11.10 30.56
C GLN A 89 14.47 11.06 31.05
N ASN A 90 13.48 10.96 30.14
CA ASN A 90 12.09 10.81 30.53
C ASN A 90 11.85 9.53 31.33
N LEU A 91 12.42 8.40 30.88
CA LEU A 91 12.34 7.13 31.60
C LEU A 91 13.00 7.19 32.98
N ALA A 92 14.19 7.81 33.08
CA ALA A 92 14.92 7.98 34.34
C ALA A 92 14.19 8.92 35.32
N GLN A 93 13.40 9.88 34.82
CA GLN A 93 12.53 10.75 35.62
C GLN A 93 11.20 10.08 36.01
N GLY A 94 10.99 8.81 35.64
CA GLY A 94 9.74 8.09 35.89
C GLY A 94 8.56 8.57 35.03
N LYS A 95 8.82 9.40 34.00
CA LYS A 95 7.81 9.83 33.05
C LYS A 95 7.74 8.81 31.92
N LEU A 96 6.66 8.03 31.90
CA LEU A 96 6.30 7.17 30.75
C LEU A 96 5.64 8.00 29.64
N ALA A 97 6.26 9.13 29.29
CA ALA A 97 5.80 10.04 28.26
C ALA A 97 6.90 10.22 27.21
N PRO A 98 6.57 10.13 25.92
CA PRO A 98 7.53 10.38 24.86
C PRO A 98 7.98 11.84 24.82
N PRO A 99 9.14 12.13 24.20
CA PRO A 99 9.57 13.51 23.92
C PRO A 99 8.57 14.24 22.99
N ASP A 100 8.53 15.57 23.06
CA ASP A 100 7.69 16.39 22.16
C ASP A 100 8.07 16.15 20.68
N ASP A 101 7.07 15.79 19.87
CA ASP A 101 7.22 15.54 18.43
C ASP A 101 6.93 16.81 17.62
N ALA A 102 7.99 17.43 17.09
CA ALA A 102 7.89 18.59 16.18
C ALA A 102 7.98 18.20 14.69
N GLY A 103 7.90 16.91 14.38
CA GLY A 103 8.06 16.37 13.03
C GLY A 103 6.86 16.62 12.11
N PRO A 104 7.04 16.42 10.79
CA PRO A 104 5.94 16.51 9.84
C PRO A 104 4.85 15.47 10.14
N THR A 105 3.58 15.89 10.04
CA THR A 105 2.42 15.00 10.20
C THR A 105 2.30 14.04 9.01
N ASP A 106 2.51 12.75 9.26
CA ASP A 106 2.29 11.67 8.30
C ASP A 106 1.06 10.84 8.73
N ARG A 107 0.10 10.72 7.81
CA ARG A 107 -1.19 10.05 8.03
C ARG A 107 -1.04 8.59 8.46
N ARG A 108 0.08 7.93 8.11
CA ARG A 108 0.38 6.57 8.55
C ARG A 108 0.50 6.44 10.07
N PHE A 109 0.84 7.52 10.76
CA PHE A 109 1.00 7.56 12.22
C PHE A 109 -0.20 8.22 12.92
N SER A 110 -1.41 8.05 12.39
CA SER A 110 -2.61 8.72 12.91
C SER A 110 -3.14 8.15 14.24
N ASN A 111 -2.78 6.92 14.60
CA ASN A 111 -3.17 6.35 15.89
C ASN A 111 -2.45 7.06 17.06
N PRO A 112 -3.17 7.47 18.13
CA PRO A 112 -2.57 8.19 19.26
C PRO A 112 -1.41 7.47 19.94
N LEU A 113 -1.37 6.12 19.90
CA LEU A 113 -0.28 5.34 20.50
C LEU A 113 1.09 5.66 19.89
N TRP A 114 1.15 6.17 18.67
CA TRP A 114 2.38 6.65 18.06
C TRP A 114 2.98 7.86 18.77
N ASP A 115 2.15 8.66 19.43
CA ASP A 115 2.55 9.89 20.12
C ASP A 115 2.45 9.78 21.64
N GLU A 116 1.73 8.79 22.17
CA GLU A 116 1.53 8.61 23.61
C GLU A 116 2.43 7.51 24.19
N HIS A 117 2.73 6.46 23.41
CA HIS A 117 3.44 5.30 23.94
C HIS A 117 4.96 5.38 23.64
N PRO A 118 5.84 5.32 24.67
CA PRO A 118 7.28 5.54 24.50
C PRO A 118 7.95 4.66 23.44
N TYR A 119 7.58 3.37 23.37
CA TYR A 119 8.15 2.44 22.38
C TYR A 119 7.76 2.78 20.93
N PHE A 120 6.47 3.04 20.67
CA PHE A 120 5.98 3.31 19.33
C PHE A 120 6.46 4.68 18.84
N ASN A 121 6.47 5.67 19.73
CA ASN A 121 7.06 6.97 19.43
C ASN A 121 8.54 6.86 19.07
N PHE A 122 9.32 6.09 19.82
CA PHE A 122 10.74 5.88 19.52
C PHE A 122 10.97 5.27 18.13
N ILE A 123 10.20 4.25 17.77
CA ILE A 123 10.29 3.63 16.44
C ILE A 123 9.87 4.60 15.33
N LYS A 124 8.76 5.34 15.53
CA LYS A 124 8.30 6.37 14.59
C LYS A 124 9.39 7.41 14.34
N GLN A 125 9.98 7.97 15.39
CA GLN A 125 11.00 9.00 15.28
C GLN A 125 12.26 8.48 14.59
N GLN A 126 12.73 7.28 14.95
CA GLN A 126 13.88 6.67 14.29
C GLN A 126 13.64 6.47 12.78
N TYR A 127 12.42 6.05 12.40
CA TYR A 127 12.02 5.92 11.01
C TYR A 127 12.00 7.27 10.30
N LEU A 128 11.38 8.30 10.88
CA LEU A 128 11.28 9.64 10.28
C LEU A 128 12.67 10.27 10.08
N PHE A 129 13.57 10.17 11.05
CA PHE A 129 14.95 10.64 10.91
C PHE A 129 15.70 9.91 9.79
N SER A 130 15.53 8.59 9.71
CA SER A 130 16.16 7.78 8.65
C SER A 130 15.60 8.15 7.28
N SER A 131 14.29 8.32 7.17
CA SER A 131 13.59 8.72 5.95
C SER A 131 14.05 10.09 5.45
N GLU A 132 14.13 11.07 6.35
CA GLU A 132 14.60 12.43 6.03
C GLU A 132 16.07 12.42 5.59
N ALA A 133 16.93 11.70 6.30
CA ALA A 133 18.35 11.61 5.98
C ALA A 133 18.59 10.96 4.60
N ILE A 134 17.92 9.84 4.33
CA ILE A 134 18.01 9.14 3.03
C ILE A 134 17.48 10.02 1.90
N SER A 135 16.34 10.68 2.12
CA SER A 135 15.73 11.56 1.11
C SER A 135 16.62 12.76 0.78
N SER A 136 17.28 13.34 1.80
CA SER A 136 18.21 14.45 1.64
C SER A 136 19.47 14.02 0.88
N ALA A 137 20.06 12.89 1.26
CA ALA A 137 21.24 12.35 0.60
C ALA A 137 21.02 12.07 -0.90
N VAL A 138 19.82 11.60 -1.27
CA VAL A 138 19.45 11.39 -2.69
C VAL A 138 19.16 12.70 -3.42
N ALA A 139 18.59 13.70 -2.73
CA ALA A 139 18.32 15.00 -3.34
C ALA A 139 19.61 15.74 -3.74
N ASP A 140 20.67 15.56 -2.94
CA ASP A 140 21.96 16.25 -3.08
C ASP A 140 22.95 15.52 -4.00
N LEU A 141 22.53 14.44 -4.67
CA LEU A 141 23.31 13.79 -5.73
C LEU A 141 23.36 14.70 -6.97
N ASP A 142 24.53 15.28 -7.24
CA ASP A 142 24.76 16.21 -8.35
C ASP A 142 25.30 15.53 -9.62
N ASN A 143 25.80 14.30 -9.51
CA ASN A 143 26.49 13.56 -10.59
C ASN A 143 25.57 12.60 -11.38
N LEU A 144 24.28 12.92 -11.51
CA LEU A 144 23.31 12.14 -12.28
C LEU A 144 22.54 13.04 -13.24
N ASP A 145 22.16 12.49 -14.41
CA ASP A 145 21.22 13.20 -15.27
C ASP A 145 19.83 13.32 -14.62
N GLU A 146 19.03 14.28 -15.10
CA GLU A 146 17.71 14.56 -14.52
C GLU A 146 16.74 13.37 -14.53
N THR A 147 16.87 12.46 -15.50
CA THR A 147 16.00 11.29 -15.61
C THR A 147 16.37 10.25 -14.55
N ASP A 148 17.66 9.95 -14.44
CA ASP A 148 18.16 9.00 -13.46
C ASP A 148 18.04 9.56 -12.03
N LYS A 149 18.24 10.87 -11.80
CA LYS A 149 17.98 11.52 -10.51
C LYS A 149 16.52 11.37 -10.06
N LYS A 150 15.55 11.53 -10.97
CA LYS A 150 14.12 11.29 -10.69
C LYS A 150 13.84 9.82 -10.35
N ARG A 151 14.44 8.88 -11.10
CA ARG A 151 14.27 7.44 -10.87
C ARG A 151 14.85 7.03 -9.52
N VAL A 152 16.08 7.45 -9.19
CA VAL A 152 16.71 7.15 -7.90
C VAL A 152 15.85 7.70 -6.76
N ARG A 153 15.42 8.97 -6.84
CA ARG A 153 14.51 9.55 -5.84
C ARG A 153 13.23 8.74 -5.67
N TYR A 154 12.58 8.38 -6.78
CA TYR A 154 11.35 7.60 -6.76
C TYR A 154 11.56 6.23 -6.09
N PHE A 155 12.53 5.44 -6.54
CA PHE A 155 12.75 4.09 -6.02
C PHE A 155 13.27 4.09 -4.59
N THR A 156 14.11 5.06 -4.21
CA THR A 156 14.51 5.23 -2.81
C THR A 156 13.30 5.51 -1.92
N GLN A 157 12.39 6.40 -2.33
CA GLN A 157 11.18 6.67 -1.57
C GLN A 157 10.32 5.40 -1.42
N GLN A 158 10.17 4.60 -2.47
CA GLN A 158 9.44 3.32 -2.39
C GLN A 158 10.07 2.35 -1.39
N ILE A 159 11.41 2.26 -1.33
CA ILE A 159 12.11 1.41 -0.37
C ILE A 159 11.90 1.93 1.06
N VAL A 160 12.02 3.24 1.27
CA VAL A 160 11.78 3.87 2.57
C VAL A 160 10.33 3.65 3.03
N ASP A 161 9.35 3.77 2.13
CA ASP A 161 7.95 3.53 2.45
C ASP A 161 7.66 2.06 2.77
N MET A 162 8.33 1.13 2.06
CA MET A 162 8.23 -0.31 2.33
C MET A 162 8.76 -0.66 3.73
N LEU A 163 9.79 0.04 4.21
CA LEU A 163 10.38 -0.15 5.54
C LEU A 163 9.64 0.59 6.66
N SER A 164 8.50 1.24 6.37
CA SER A 164 7.68 1.89 7.40
C SER A 164 7.30 0.92 8.51
N PRO A 165 7.41 1.31 9.79
CA PRO A 165 7.05 0.44 10.92
C PRO A 165 5.55 0.09 10.95
N THR A 166 4.70 0.84 10.23
CA THR A 166 3.28 0.51 10.05
C THR A 166 3.07 -0.79 9.27
N ASN A 167 4.06 -1.26 8.51
CA ASN A 167 3.93 -2.43 7.64
C ASN A 167 4.20 -3.76 8.38
N PHE A 168 4.67 -3.71 9.63
CA PHE A 168 5.05 -4.90 10.39
C PHE A 168 4.21 -5.02 11.67
N LEU A 169 3.66 -6.22 11.91
CA LEU A 169 2.79 -6.46 13.07
C LEU A 169 3.44 -6.08 14.40
N GLY A 170 4.70 -6.44 14.61
CA GLY A 170 5.41 -6.19 15.89
C GLY A 170 5.65 -4.71 16.20
N THR A 171 5.52 -3.83 15.22
CA THR A 171 5.73 -2.39 15.38
C THR A 171 4.49 -1.56 15.10
N ASN A 172 3.35 -2.19 14.76
CA ASN A 172 2.11 -1.50 14.43
C ASN A 172 1.13 -1.55 15.62
N PRO A 173 0.90 -0.42 16.32
CA PRO A 173 0.03 -0.38 17.49
C PRO A 173 -1.43 -0.68 17.14
N GLU A 174 -1.92 -0.26 15.98
CA GLU A 174 -3.29 -0.52 15.53
C GLU A 174 -3.51 -2.03 15.31
N ALA A 175 -2.56 -2.69 14.66
CA ALA A 175 -2.65 -4.13 14.39
C ALA A 175 -2.55 -4.95 15.69
N LEU A 176 -1.68 -4.56 16.62
CA LEU A 176 -1.54 -5.21 17.92
C LEU A 176 -2.77 -4.99 18.81
N ALA A 177 -3.29 -3.76 18.86
CA ALA A 177 -4.52 -3.45 19.58
C ALA A 177 -5.70 -4.25 19.02
N ARG A 178 -5.84 -4.30 17.68
CA ARG A 178 -6.89 -5.07 17.04
C ARG A 178 -6.77 -6.57 17.29
N ALA A 179 -5.54 -7.10 17.29
CA ALA A 179 -5.31 -8.50 17.64
C ALA A 179 -5.73 -8.79 19.09
N ALA A 180 -5.41 -7.90 20.03
CA ALA A 180 -5.84 -8.05 21.42
C ALA A 180 -7.36 -7.93 21.59
N GLU A 181 -8.01 -6.95 20.95
CA GLU A 181 -9.47 -6.75 20.97
C GLU A 181 -10.25 -7.93 20.40
N THR A 182 -9.65 -8.69 19.49
CA THR A 182 -10.28 -9.80 18.78
C THR A 182 -9.79 -11.16 19.25
N ASP A 183 -9.06 -11.23 20.37
CA ASP A 183 -8.42 -12.46 20.89
C ASP A 183 -7.62 -13.21 19.80
N GLY A 184 -6.99 -12.46 18.89
CA GLY A 184 -6.19 -12.96 17.78
C GLY A 184 -6.96 -13.27 16.49
N GLN A 185 -8.29 -13.20 16.47
CA GLN A 185 -9.09 -13.51 15.28
C GLN A 185 -8.71 -12.65 14.07
N SER A 186 -8.39 -11.37 14.26
CA SER A 186 -7.98 -10.50 13.15
C SER A 186 -6.71 -10.98 12.43
N LEU A 187 -5.81 -11.68 13.15
CA LEU A 187 -4.59 -12.23 12.56
C LEU A 187 -4.90 -13.45 11.68
N ILE A 188 -5.88 -14.26 12.08
CA ILE A 188 -6.34 -15.42 11.32
C ILE A 188 -7.03 -14.96 10.04
N ASP A 189 -7.93 -13.98 10.15
CA ASP A 189 -8.60 -13.38 8.99
C ASP A 189 -7.56 -12.74 8.03
N GLY A 190 -6.54 -12.08 8.57
CA GLY A 190 -5.42 -11.54 7.79
C GLY A 190 -4.62 -12.62 7.06
N LEU A 191 -4.31 -13.74 7.73
CA LEU A 191 -3.64 -14.88 7.11
C LEU A 191 -4.51 -15.53 6.03
N GLU A 192 -5.82 -15.65 6.26
CA GLU A 192 -6.75 -16.16 5.25
C GLU A 192 -6.82 -15.26 4.02
N ASN A 193 -6.84 -13.94 4.21
CA ASN A 193 -6.74 -12.98 3.11
C ASN A 193 -5.44 -13.16 2.32
N LEU A 194 -4.30 -13.28 3.01
CA LEU A 194 -3.00 -13.50 2.37
C LEU A 194 -2.97 -14.80 1.56
N VAL A 195 -3.44 -15.91 2.13
CA VAL A 195 -3.49 -17.21 1.46
C VAL A 195 -4.38 -17.15 0.22
N ARG A 196 -5.60 -16.61 0.35
CA ARG A 196 -6.54 -16.45 -0.77
C ARG A 196 -5.93 -15.63 -1.90
N ASP A 197 -5.25 -14.53 -1.57
CA ASP A 197 -4.65 -13.63 -2.55
C ASP A 197 -3.51 -14.30 -3.33
N ILE A 198 -2.70 -15.12 -2.65
CA ILE A 198 -1.61 -15.90 -3.28
C ILE A 198 -2.17 -17.03 -4.15
N GLU A 199 -3.18 -17.75 -3.67
CA GLU A 199 -3.88 -18.78 -4.44
C GLU A 199 -4.53 -18.19 -5.71
N ALA A 200 -5.16 -17.03 -5.60
CA ALA A 200 -5.79 -16.33 -6.72
C ALA A 200 -4.79 -15.72 -7.72
N SER A 201 -3.50 -15.75 -7.39
CA SER A 201 -2.41 -15.13 -8.14
C SER A 201 -1.32 -16.14 -8.54
N ASP A 202 -1.66 -17.44 -8.65
CA ASP A 202 -0.73 -18.50 -9.05
C ASP A 202 0.58 -18.54 -8.23
N GLY A 203 0.50 -18.28 -6.92
CA GLY A 203 1.67 -18.26 -6.04
C GLY A 203 2.43 -16.93 -5.99
N GLU A 204 1.95 -15.89 -6.69
CA GLU A 204 2.49 -14.54 -6.58
C GLU A 204 1.95 -13.80 -5.35
N LEU A 205 2.80 -12.96 -4.75
CA LEU A 205 2.44 -12.08 -3.64
C LEU A 205 1.75 -10.82 -4.18
N LEU A 206 0.53 -10.97 -4.71
CA LEU A 206 -0.28 -9.88 -5.22
C LEU A 206 -1.53 -9.72 -4.35
N VAL A 207 -1.70 -8.53 -3.79
CA VAL A 207 -2.85 -8.21 -2.93
C VAL A 207 -4.09 -7.95 -3.80
N SER A 208 -5.21 -8.57 -3.43
CA SER A 208 -6.49 -8.31 -4.07
C SER A 208 -7.02 -6.92 -3.68
N LEU A 209 -7.10 -6.00 -4.63
CA LEU A 209 -7.58 -4.63 -4.37
C LEU A 209 -9.11 -4.50 -4.41
N ALA A 210 -9.80 -5.45 -5.03
CA ALA A 210 -11.25 -5.46 -5.17
C ALA A 210 -11.75 -6.89 -5.33
N ASP A 211 -13.00 -7.10 -4.94
CA ASP A 211 -13.74 -8.31 -5.24
C ASP A 211 -13.95 -8.41 -6.77
N LYS A 212 -13.44 -9.49 -7.36
CA LYS A 212 -13.51 -9.76 -8.80
C LYS A 212 -14.93 -10.11 -9.25
N ASP A 213 -15.76 -10.63 -8.35
CA ASP A 213 -17.13 -11.07 -8.64
C ASP A 213 -18.18 -9.99 -8.34
N ALA A 214 -17.77 -8.89 -7.72
CA ALA A 214 -18.64 -7.75 -7.41
C ALA A 214 -19.14 -7.01 -8.66
N PHE A 215 -18.48 -7.16 -9.81
CA PHE A 215 -18.77 -6.39 -11.03
C PHE A 215 -19.03 -7.28 -12.24
N ARG A 216 -20.18 -7.07 -12.89
CA ARG A 216 -20.61 -7.75 -14.11
C ARG A 216 -20.94 -6.71 -15.17
N VAL A 217 -20.16 -6.74 -16.26
CA VAL A 217 -20.33 -5.82 -17.40
C VAL A 217 -21.67 -6.10 -18.08
N GLY A 218 -22.45 -5.05 -18.32
CA GLY A 218 -23.82 -5.10 -18.84
C GLY A 218 -24.89 -5.26 -17.76
N GLU A 219 -24.52 -5.60 -16.52
CA GLU A 219 -25.47 -5.73 -15.41
C GLU A 219 -25.35 -4.57 -14.42
N ASN A 220 -24.18 -4.39 -13.81
CA ASN A 220 -23.97 -3.40 -12.75
C ASN A 220 -22.85 -2.39 -13.05
N ILE A 221 -22.11 -2.60 -14.14
CA ILE A 221 -21.23 -1.63 -14.80
C ILE A 221 -21.43 -1.74 -16.31
N GLY A 222 -21.22 -0.67 -17.08
CA GLY A 222 -21.42 -0.68 -18.53
C GLY A 222 -22.86 -1.01 -18.90
N ALA A 223 -23.81 -0.56 -18.08
CA ALA A 223 -25.21 -1.01 -18.09
C ALA A 223 -26.17 0.06 -18.64
N ALA A 224 -25.68 1.15 -19.24
CA ALA A 224 -26.54 2.09 -19.94
C ALA A 224 -27.27 1.36 -21.09
N LYS A 225 -28.59 1.55 -21.16
CA LYS A 225 -29.42 0.87 -22.14
C LYS A 225 -29.01 1.31 -23.54
N GLY A 226 -28.75 0.35 -24.43
CA GLY A 226 -28.34 0.59 -25.80
C GLY A 226 -28.29 -0.70 -26.59
N SER A 227 -27.91 -0.59 -27.85
CA SER A 227 -27.76 -1.72 -28.77
C SER A 227 -26.55 -1.54 -29.67
N VAL A 228 -25.89 -2.64 -30.00
CA VAL A 228 -24.85 -2.66 -31.05
C VAL A 228 -25.54 -2.50 -32.40
N VAL A 229 -25.25 -1.40 -33.11
CA VAL A 229 -25.85 -1.06 -34.41
C VAL A 229 -24.91 -1.33 -35.59
N TYR A 230 -23.62 -1.52 -35.32
CA TYR A 230 -22.63 -1.93 -36.31
C TYR A 230 -21.51 -2.72 -35.62
N ARG A 231 -20.95 -3.72 -36.30
CA ARG A 231 -19.85 -4.54 -35.81
C ARG A 231 -18.94 -4.93 -36.96
N ASN A 232 -17.62 -4.88 -36.73
CA ASN A 232 -16.61 -5.48 -37.60
C ASN A 232 -15.49 -6.11 -36.74
N GLU A 233 -14.36 -6.44 -37.36
CA GLU A 233 -13.21 -7.07 -36.69
C GLU A 233 -12.50 -6.17 -35.67
N ILE A 234 -12.73 -4.86 -35.72
CA ILE A 234 -12.00 -3.86 -34.91
C ILE A 234 -12.90 -3.30 -33.81
N LEU A 235 -14.20 -3.10 -34.08
CA LEU A 235 -15.08 -2.38 -33.18
C LEU A 235 -16.53 -2.86 -33.21
N GLU A 236 -17.24 -2.49 -32.14
CA GLU A 236 -18.69 -2.45 -32.05
C GLU A 236 -19.12 -1.00 -31.85
N LEU A 237 -20.08 -0.54 -32.66
CA LEU A 237 -20.72 0.75 -32.48
C LEU A 237 -21.99 0.56 -31.65
N ILE A 238 -22.01 1.18 -30.47
CA ILE A 238 -23.15 1.14 -29.56
C ILE A 238 -23.97 2.43 -29.72
N GLN A 239 -25.25 2.29 -30.03
CA GLN A 239 -26.22 3.38 -29.94
C GLN A 239 -27.00 3.23 -28.64
N TYR A 240 -26.87 4.21 -27.74
CA TYR A 240 -27.61 4.23 -26.48
C TYR A 240 -29.06 4.66 -26.70
N ALA A 241 -29.98 4.06 -25.93
CA ALA A 241 -31.40 4.34 -25.98
C ALA A 241 -31.70 5.71 -25.36
N PRO A 242 -32.48 6.58 -26.02
CA PRO A 242 -32.80 7.90 -25.50
C PRO A 242 -33.57 7.80 -24.18
N THR A 243 -33.26 8.66 -23.22
CA THR A 243 -33.99 8.77 -21.94
C THR A 243 -34.85 10.05 -21.86
N THR A 244 -34.80 10.89 -22.90
CA THR A 244 -35.60 12.11 -23.05
C THR A 244 -36.57 12.01 -24.24
N LYS A 245 -37.56 12.92 -24.31
CA LYS A 245 -38.53 12.96 -25.43
C LYS A 245 -37.97 13.61 -26.69
N GLN A 246 -37.00 14.51 -26.55
CA GLN A 246 -36.34 15.24 -27.62
C GLN A 246 -34.84 15.19 -27.38
N VAL A 247 -34.08 15.10 -28.47
CA VAL A 247 -32.62 15.09 -28.46
C VAL A 247 -32.08 16.18 -29.39
N HIS A 248 -30.83 16.56 -29.20
CA HIS A 248 -30.10 17.42 -30.12
C HIS A 248 -29.99 16.79 -31.51
N ALA A 249 -30.10 17.63 -32.54
CA ALA A 249 -30.06 17.17 -33.94
C ALA A 249 -28.69 16.59 -34.34
N THR A 250 -27.61 17.08 -33.74
CA THR A 250 -26.24 16.61 -33.99
C THR A 250 -25.88 15.52 -32.99
N PRO A 251 -25.55 14.29 -33.42
CA PRO A 251 -25.17 13.21 -32.52
C PRO A 251 -23.77 13.44 -31.93
N LEU A 252 -23.56 12.95 -30.70
CA LEU A 252 -22.24 12.87 -30.10
C LEU A 252 -21.64 11.48 -30.37
N LEU A 253 -20.45 11.45 -30.99
CA LEU A 253 -19.68 10.24 -31.20
C LEU A 253 -18.47 10.20 -30.25
N ILE A 254 -18.36 9.13 -29.48
CA ILE A 254 -17.31 8.97 -28.46
C ILE A 254 -16.33 7.88 -28.90
N PHE A 255 -15.05 8.23 -28.95
CA PHE A 255 -13.95 7.28 -29.19
C PHE A 255 -13.21 7.00 -27.88
N PRO A 256 -13.49 5.86 -27.20
CA PRO A 256 -12.83 5.53 -25.93
C PRO A 256 -11.36 5.15 -26.15
N PRO A 257 -10.52 5.22 -25.10
CA PRO A 257 -9.15 4.70 -25.17
C PRO A 257 -9.17 3.18 -25.40
N TRP A 258 -8.16 2.70 -26.12
CA TRP A 258 -8.00 1.28 -26.50
C TRP A 258 -7.17 0.44 -25.52
N ILE A 259 -6.41 1.08 -24.61
CA ILE A 259 -5.57 0.39 -23.60
C ILE A 259 -6.44 -0.24 -22.50
N ASN A 260 -7.64 0.30 -22.25
CA ASN A 260 -8.64 -0.21 -21.32
C ASN A 260 -10.00 -0.33 -22.02
N LYS A 261 -11.00 -0.89 -21.34
CA LYS A 261 -12.34 -1.07 -21.91
C LYS A 261 -13.18 0.22 -21.84
N PHE A 262 -14.11 0.38 -22.78
CA PHE A 262 -14.92 1.60 -22.95
C PHE A 262 -15.79 1.97 -21.74
N TYR A 263 -16.20 0.99 -20.93
CA TYR A 263 -17.12 1.18 -19.81
C TYR A 263 -16.53 2.03 -18.66
N ILE A 264 -15.28 2.47 -18.75
CA ILE A 264 -14.78 3.55 -17.88
C ILE A 264 -15.64 4.82 -17.98
N LEU A 265 -16.27 5.04 -19.14
CA LEU A 265 -17.21 6.13 -19.38
C LEU A 265 -18.64 5.80 -18.95
N ASP A 266 -18.91 4.53 -18.63
CA ASP A 266 -20.22 4.01 -18.24
C ASP A 266 -20.07 3.03 -17.08
N LEU A 267 -19.62 3.50 -15.91
CA LEU A 267 -19.46 2.63 -14.74
C LEU A 267 -20.82 2.35 -14.08
N LYS A 268 -21.05 2.84 -12.86
CA LYS A 268 -22.35 2.72 -12.18
C LYS A 268 -23.26 3.85 -12.66
N PRO A 269 -24.59 3.73 -12.53
CA PRO A 269 -25.51 4.80 -12.94
C PRO A 269 -25.19 6.18 -12.35
N LYS A 270 -24.67 6.22 -11.11
CA LYS A 270 -24.30 7.47 -10.42
C LYS A 270 -23.05 8.17 -10.95
N ASN A 271 -22.19 7.46 -11.71
CA ASN A 271 -20.94 7.97 -12.24
C ASN A 271 -20.72 7.56 -13.70
N SER A 272 -21.82 7.36 -14.43
CA SER A 272 -21.80 7.09 -15.87
C SER A 272 -21.91 8.40 -16.63
N LEU A 273 -20.83 8.74 -17.35
CA LEU A 273 -20.81 9.87 -18.28
C LEU A 273 -21.79 9.62 -19.43
N ILE A 274 -21.81 8.39 -19.97
CA ILE A 274 -22.74 8.01 -21.04
C ILE A 274 -24.18 8.24 -20.63
N LYS A 275 -24.59 7.72 -19.47
CA LYS A 275 -25.95 7.89 -18.97
C LYS A 275 -26.26 9.38 -18.79
N TRP A 276 -25.35 10.14 -18.20
CA TRP A 276 -25.54 11.58 -17.99
C TRP A 276 -25.75 12.33 -19.30
N ILE A 277 -24.93 12.06 -20.34
CA ILE A 277 -25.07 12.65 -21.68
C ILE A 277 -26.45 12.32 -22.26
N VAL A 278 -26.82 11.04 -22.26
CA VAL A 278 -28.11 10.59 -22.81
C VAL A 278 -29.29 11.25 -22.07
N ASP A 279 -29.17 11.48 -20.76
CA ASP A 279 -30.17 12.17 -19.95
C ASP A 279 -30.27 13.69 -20.25
N GLN A 280 -29.26 14.30 -20.88
CA GLN A 280 -29.32 15.72 -21.30
C GLN A 280 -30.06 15.91 -22.63
N GLY A 281 -30.37 14.83 -23.34
CA GLY A 281 -30.87 14.87 -24.72
C GLY A 281 -29.75 15.11 -25.72
#